data_AF-A0A2H6AI84-F1
#
_entry.id   AF-A0A2H6AI84-F1
#
_cell.length_a   1.000
_cell.length_b   1.000
_cell.length_c   1.000
_cell.angle_alpha   90.00
_cell.angle_beta   90.00
_cell.angle_gamma   90.00
#
_symmetry.space_group_name_H-M   'P 1'
#
loop_
_entity.id
_entity.type
_entity.pdbx_description
1 polymer ?
#
loop_
_entity_poly.entity_id
_entity_poly.type
_entity_poly.pdbx_seq_one_letter_code
_entity_poly.pdbx_strand_id
1 'polypeptide(L)'
;MKLAVRFLAVLTVCLCLLPGRSEMPLVQATIGGLRTPDGKRIQLDYPVERHLRNAVGRDGAGLCVFTSLTHAADWQNVEALRELRDWMRQFPGGGWPEKVDEMVRRLCRERNLPIPEYLHYQGNDVEVLKLACKTGRMPCVTYCFSPAGRYQGQRIAHMVNLLHAEDRWFAVLDNNYPGTVEWMSENEFRRTFSGLGEGWAIILLAPAPPPPRP
;
A
#
# COMPACT_ATOMS: atom_id res chain seq x y z
N MET A 1 -68.15 9.25 52.58
CA MET A 1 -68.18 7.80 52.28
C MET A 1 -67.48 7.57 50.95
N LYS A 2 -66.43 6.72 50.93
CA LYS A 2 -65.73 6.13 49.76
C LYS A 2 -64.94 7.09 48.85
N LEU A 3 -63.76 6.78 48.31
CA LEU A 3 -62.71 5.80 48.58
C LEU A 3 -61.53 6.30 47.70
N ALA A 4 -60.30 6.27 48.23
CA ALA A 4 -59.10 6.61 47.47
C ALA A 4 -58.77 5.52 46.42
N VAL A 5 -58.27 5.92 45.25
CA VAL A 5 -57.54 5.03 44.34
C VAL A 5 -56.28 5.76 43.86
N ARG A 6 -55.12 5.29 44.34
CA ARG A 6 -53.79 5.67 43.86
C ARG A 6 -53.40 4.70 42.75
N PHE A 7 -53.08 5.21 41.56
CA PHE A 7 -52.42 4.43 40.51
C PHE A 7 -50.91 4.61 40.62
N LEU A 8 -50.21 3.52 40.93
CA LEU A 8 -48.76 3.41 40.88
C LEU A 8 -48.42 2.79 39.51
N ALA A 9 -47.86 3.58 38.60
CA ALA A 9 -47.32 3.06 37.34
C ALA A 9 -45.90 2.53 37.58
N VAL A 10 -45.72 1.22 37.51
CA VAL A 10 -44.40 0.57 37.52
C VAL A 10 -43.87 0.59 36.09
N LEU A 11 -42.86 1.44 35.84
CA LEU A 11 -42.14 1.49 34.57
C LEU A 11 -40.97 0.50 34.64
N THR A 12 -41.16 -0.69 34.08
CA THR A 12 -40.07 -1.67 33.92
C THR A 12 -39.21 -1.26 32.72
N VAL A 13 -38.04 -0.69 32.98
CA VAL A 13 -37.01 -0.46 31.96
C VAL A 13 -36.38 -1.80 31.61
N CYS A 14 -36.75 -2.36 30.45
CA CYS A 14 -36.02 -3.46 29.83
C CYS A 14 -34.69 -2.92 29.31
N LEU A 15 -33.62 -3.12 30.10
CA LEU A 15 -32.25 -2.86 29.68
C LEU A 15 -31.85 -3.92 28.65
N CYS A 16 -32.05 -3.64 27.36
CA CYS A 16 -31.52 -4.46 26.28
C CYS A 16 -29.99 -4.40 26.34
N LEU A 17 -29.35 -5.45 26.87
CA LEU A 17 -27.92 -5.70 26.75
C LEU A 17 -27.59 -5.86 25.26
N LEU A 18 -27.16 -4.77 24.63
CA LEU A 18 -26.50 -4.85 23.33
C LEU A 18 -25.24 -5.71 23.51
N PRO A 19 -25.00 -6.72 22.64
CA PRO A 19 -23.74 -7.43 22.68
C PRO A 19 -22.61 -6.42 22.49
N GLY A 20 -21.74 -6.33 23.49
CA GLY A 20 -20.57 -5.46 23.44
C GLY A 20 -19.79 -5.75 22.17
N ARG A 21 -19.59 -4.72 21.34
CA ARG A 21 -18.59 -4.78 20.28
C ARG A 21 -17.29 -5.20 20.95
N SER A 22 -16.78 -6.38 20.62
CA SER A 22 -15.41 -6.74 20.90
C SER A 22 -14.55 -5.64 20.28
N GLU A 23 -13.97 -4.79 21.12
CA GLU A 23 -12.87 -3.93 20.69
C GLU A 23 -11.77 -4.89 20.24
N MET A 24 -11.52 -4.95 18.94
CA MET A 24 -10.33 -5.64 18.45
C MET A 24 -9.14 -4.93 19.11
N PRO A 25 -8.23 -5.67 19.78
CA PRO A 25 -7.08 -5.07 20.43
C PRO A 25 -6.35 -4.20 19.43
N LEU A 26 -5.93 -3.00 19.88
CA LEU A 26 -5.18 -2.04 19.08
C LEU A 26 -3.94 -2.73 18.53
N VAL A 27 -4.01 -3.12 17.26
CA VAL A 27 -2.92 -3.74 16.54
C VAL A 27 -1.93 -2.64 16.20
N GLN A 28 -0.72 -2.74 16.75
CA GLN A 28 0.37 -1.81 16.44
C GLN A 28 1.12 -2.29 15.19
N ALA A 29 1.48 -1.35 14.32
CA ALA A 29 2.36 -1.66 13.19
C ALA A 29 3.71 -2.25 13.63
N THR A 30 4.24 -3.17 12.83
CA THR A 30 5.47 -3.92 13.13
C THR A 30 6.33 -4.11 11.90
N ILE A 31 7.64 -4.26 12.11
CA ILE A 31 8.58 -4.71 11.07
C ILE A 31 8.68 -6.23 11.13
N GLY A 32 8.45 -6.89 9.99
CA GLY A 32 8.44 -8.35 9.87
C GLY A 32 8.85 -8.84 8.48
N GLY A 33 8.35 -10.03 8.12
CA GLY A 33 8.67 -10.73 6.87
C GLY A 33 7.41 -11.10 6.06
N LEU A 34 7.47 -12.22 5.35
CA LEU A 34 6.44 -12.67 4.39
C LEU A 34 5.17 -13.28 5.03
N ARG A 35 4.94 -13.01 6.31
CA ARG A 35 3.74 -13.46 7.04
C ARG A 35 3.10 -12.29 7.78
N THR A 36 1.78 -12.25 7.76
CA THR A 36 1.00 -11.35 8.60
C THR A 36 1.35 -11.61 10.07
N PRO A 37 1.12 -10.63 10.98
CA PRO A 37 1.37 -10.85 12.40
C PRO A 37 0.53 -11.97 13.04
N ASP A 38 -0.58 -12.38 12.41
CA ASP A 38 -1.36 -13.57 12.81
C ASP A 38 -1.02 -14.86 12.02
N GLY A 39 0.03 -14.84 11.20
CA GLY A 39 0.67 -16.03 10.63
C GLY A 39 0.27 -16.41 9.20
N LYS A 40 -0.69 -15.72 8.58
CA LYS A 40 -1.10 -15.89 7.18
C LYS A 40 0.03 -15.51 6.24
N ARG A 41 0.15 -16.18 5.09
CA ARG A 41 1.13 -15.80 4.05
C ARG A 41 0.76 -14.46 3.41
N ILE A 42 1.79 -13.69 3.06
CA ILE A 42 1.65 -12.47 2.26
C ILE A 42 0.99 -12.79 0.89
N GLN A 43 0.27 -11.82 0.29
CA GLN A 43 -0.42 -12.04 -1.00
C GLN A 43 0.56 -12.07 -2.16
N LEU A 44 1.49 -11.10 -2.17
CA LEU A 44 2.56 -11.01 -3.15
C LEU A 44 3.87 -11.41 -2.45
N ASP A 45 4.33 -12.63 -2.67
CA ASP A 45 5.57 -13.16 -2.11
C ASP A 45 6.80 -12.73 -2.91
N TYR A 46 6.89 -11.42 -3.17
CA TYR A 46 8.00 -10.83 -3.91
C TYR A 46 9.33 -11.16 -3.22
N PRO A 47 10.27 -11.84 -3.91
CA PRO A 47 11.48 -12.35 -3.27
C PRO A 47 12.41 -11.25 -2.76
N VAL A 48 12.98 -11.46 -1.56
CA VAL A 48 13.86 -10.51 -0.87
C VAL A 48 15.07 -10.12 -1.72
N GLU A 49 15.65 -11.07 -2.44
CA GLU A 49 16.78 -10.89 -3.34
C GLU A 49 16.48 -9.98 -4.54
N ARG A 50 15.20 -9.77 -4.85
CA ARG A 50 14.73 -8.86 -5.91
C ARG A 50 14.34 -7.48 -5.34
N HIS A 51 14.49 -7.25 -4.03
CA HIS A 51 14.24 -5.95 -3.43
C HIS A 51 15.35 -4.97 -3.79
N LEU A 52 14.98 -3.94 -4.54
CA LEU A 52 15.81 -2.82 -4.91
C LEU A 52 15.80 -1.76 -3.81
N ARG A 53 17.00 -1.30 -3.44
CA ARG A 53 17.15 -0.06 -2.68
C ARG A 53 16.80 1.13 -3.57
N ASN A 54 16.14 2.12 -2.98
CA ASN A 54 15.89 3.42 -3.59
C ASN A 54 17.20 4.04 -4.11
N ALA A 55 17.11 4.69 -5.25
CA ALA A 55 18.22 5.39 -5.88
C ALA A 55 17.94 6.90 -5.92
N VAL A 56 18.89 7.66 -6.44
CA VAL A 56 18.74 9.09 -6.69
C VAL A 56 18.91 9.39 -8.17
N GLY A 57 18.21 10.43 -8.64
CA GLY A 57 18.40 11.00 -9.97
C GLY A 57 19.66 11.86 -10.04
N ARG A 58 19.92 12.44 -11.21
CA ARG A 58 21.11 13.27 -11.47
C ARG A 58 21.21 14.54 -10.63
N ASP A 59 20.09 14.97 -10.06
CA ASP A 59 19.93 16.14 -9.21
C ASP A 59 19.95 15.80 -7.70
N GLY A 60 20.19 14.53 -7.35
CA GLY A 60 20.18 14.04 -5.98
C GLY A 60 18.78 13.77 -5.40
N ALA A 61 17.70 14.06 -6.14
CA ALA A 61 16.34 13.76 -5.67
C ALA A 61 16.06 12.25 -5.74
N GLY A 62 15.27 11.74 -4.79
CA GLY A 62 14.97 10.31 -4.68
C GLY A 62 14.16 9.76 -5.86
N LEU A 63 14.35 8.47 -6.17
CA LEU A 63 13.67 7.74 -7.24
C LEU A 63 12.67 6.72 -6.69
N CYS A 64 12.02 7.00 -5.56
CA CYS A 64 11.16 6.03 -4.87
C CYS A 64 10.00 5.56 -5.75
N VAL A 65 9.37 6.48 -6.49
CA VAL A 65 8.30 6.18 -7.46
C VAL A 65 8.77 5.17 -8.51
N PHE A 66 9.92 5.44 -9.14
CA PHE A 66 10.45 4.60 -10.20
C PHE A 66 11.03 3.29 -9.68
N THR A 67 11.57 3.27 -8.46
CA THR A 67 12.01 2.05 -7.78
C THR A 67 10.83 1.15 -7.50
N SER A 68 9.73 1.69 -6.97
CA SER A 68 8.52 0.91 -6.74
C SER A 68 7.88 0.42 -8.04
N LEU A 69 7.85 1.25 -9.08
CA LEU A 69 7.34 0.82 -10.39
C LEU A 69 8.22 -0.28 -11.02
N THR A 70 9.53 -0.25 -10.76
CA THR A 70 10.46 -1.32 -11.18
C THR A 70 10.17 -2.63 -10.46
N HIS A 71 9.90 -2.61 -9.15
CA HIS A 71 9.45 -3.83 -8.44
C HIS A 71 8.15 -4.39 -9.01
N ALA A 72 7.16 -3.53 -9.26
CA ALA A 72 5.88 -3.96 -9.81
C ALA A 72 6.05 -4.57 -11.21
N ALA A 73 6.91 -3.95 -12.04
CA ALA A 73 7.23 -4.46 -13.37
C ALA A 73 7.94 -5.81 -13.31
N ASP A 74 8.91 -5.96 -12.42
CA ASP A 74 9.62 -7.21 -12.21
C ASP A 74 8.69 -8.33 -11.71
N TRP A 75 7.81 -8.03 -10.77
CA TRP A 75 6.77 -8.94 -10.27
C TRP A 75 5.80 -9.38 -11.37
N GLN A 76 5.26 -8.44 -12.14
CA GLN A 76 4.23 -8.69 -13.18
C GLN A 76 4.82 -9.01 -14.57
N ASN A 77 6.13 -9.29 -14.65
CA ASN A 77 6.84 -9.60 -15.90
C ASN A 77 6.65 -8.53 -17.00
N VAL A 78 6.62 -7.26 -16.63
CA VAL A 78 6.51 -6.12 -17.57
C VAL A 78 7.91 -5.71 -18.00
N GLU A 79 8.41 -6.39 -19.03
CA GLU A 79 9.77 -6.24 -19.56
C GLU A 79 10.16 -4.78 -19.84
N ALA A 80 9.23 -4.00 -20.40
CA ALA A 80 9.46 -2.62 -20.79
C ALA A 80 9.95 -1.72 -19.63
N LEU A 81 9.64 -2.08 -18.38
CA LEU A 81 9.92 -1.25 -17.20
C LEU A 81 10.90 -1.91 -16.20
N ARG A 82 11.46 -3.10 -16.50
CA ARG A 82 12.36 -3.83 -15.58
C ARG A 82 13.61 -3.06 -15.16
N GLU A 83 14.07 -2.12 -15.98
CA GLU A 83 15.26 -1.31 -15.68
C GLU A 83 14.92 0.17 -15.47
N LEU A 84 13.63 0.50 -15.27
CA LEU A 84 13.15 1.87 -15.21
C LEU A 84 13.88 2.70 -14.15
N ARG A 85 14.08 2.17 -12.93
CA ARG A 85 14.84 2.85 -11.87
C ARG A 85 16.25 3.24 -12.32
N ASP A 86 16.98 2.31 -12.92
CA ASP A 86 18.39 2.52 -13.25
C ASP A 86 18.56 3.44 -14.46
N TRP A 87 17.69 3.28 -15.46
CA TRP A 87 17.59 4.24 -16.56
C TRP A 87 17.18 5.63 -16.07
N MET A 88 16.36 5.74 -15.01
CA MET A 88 15.97 7.02 -14.43
C MET A 88 17.10 7.79 -13.75
N ARG A 89 18.23 7.14 -13.41
CA ARG A 89 19.38 7.79 -12.75
C ARG A 89 20.01 8.91 -13.60
N GLN A 90 19.81 8.91 -14.91
CA GLN A 90 20.30 9.95 -15.82
C GLN A 90 19.41 11.19 -15.90
N PHE A 91 18.26 11.20 -15.21
CA PHE A 91 17.28 12.30 -15.20
C PHE A 91 17.11 12.87 -13.78
N PRO A 92 16.50 14.08 -13.65
CA PRO A 92 16.09 14.60 -12.35
C PRO A 92 15.19 13.60 -11.61
N GLY A 93 15.38 13.45 -10.30
CA GLY A 93 14.58 12.58 -9.46
C GLY A 93 13.21 13.15 -9.11
N GLY A 94 12.52 12.53 -8.15
CA GLY A 94 11.12 12.80 -7.83
C GLY A 94 10.17 12.29 -8.91
N GLY A 95 8.94 11.97 -8.52
CA GLY A 95 7.90 11.48 -9.43
C GLY A 95 6.52 11.98 -9.02
N TRP A 96 5.73 12.32 -10.02
CA TRP A 96 4.33 12.71 -9.96
C TRP A 96 3.64 12.13 -11.20
N PRO A 97 2.29 12.04 -11.26
CA PRO A 97 1.58 11.31 -12.32
C PRO A 97 2.07 11.64 -13.74
N GLU A 98 2.10 12.92 -14.10
CA GLU A 98 2.46 13.39 -15.44
C GLU A 98 3.91 13.04 -15.80
N LYS A 99 4.82 13.06 -14.82
CA LYS A 99 6.22 12.66 -15.05
C LYS A 99 6.37 11.16 -15.20
N VAL A 100 5.61 10.35 -14.45
CA VAL A 100 5.61 8.89 -14.64
C VAL A 100 5.21 8.57 -16.07
N ASP A 101 4.12 9.18 -16.52
CA ASP A 101 3.61 9.10 -17.89
C ASP A 101 4.66 9.47 -18.93
N GLU A 102 5.31 10.63 -18.78
CA GLU A 102 6.36 11.09 -19.68
C GLU A 102 7.53 10.08 -19.75
N MET A 103 8.03 9.68 -18.60
CA MET A 103 9.24 8.85 -18.52
C MET A 103 9.00 7.41 -18.97
N VAL A 104 7.82 6.84 -18.70
CA VAL A 104 7.42 5.52 -19.23
C VAL A 104 7.33 5.56 -20.75
N ARG A 105 6.64 6.55 -21.34
CA ARG A 105 6.55 6.69 -22.80
C ARG A 105 7.92 6.87 -23.43
N ARG A 106 8.77 7.69 -22.80
CA ARG A 106 10.13 7.94 -23.27
C ARG A 106 10.97 6.67 -23.27
N LEU A 107 11.00 5.92 -22.16
CA LEU A 107 11.72 4.65 -22.06
C LEU A 107 11.27 3.66 -23.13
N CYS A 108 9.96 3.45 -23.26
CA CYS A 108 9.39 2.51 -24.22
C CYS A 108 9.74 2.91 -25.66
N ARG A 109 9.68 4.20 -26.00
CA ARG A 109 10.09 4.72 -27.32
C ARG A 109 11.59 4.49 -27.58
N GLU A 110 12.46 4.81 -26.62
CA GLU A 110 13.91 4.61 -26.75
C GLU A 110 14.28 3.13 -26.96
N ARG A 111 13.49 2.21 -26.39
CA ARG A 111 13.69 0.77 -26.49
C ARG A 111 12.90 0.08 -27.60
N ASN A 112 12.10 0.83 -28.36
CA ASN A 112 11.17 0.28 -29.35
C ASN A 112 10.25 -0.82 -28.78
N LEU A 113 9.70 -0.58 -27.57
CA LEU A 113 8.78 -1.47 -26.87
C LEU A 113 7.38 -0.83 -26.78
N PRO A 114 6.30 -1.63 -26.72
CA PRO A 114 4.98 -1.11 -26.45
C PRO A 114 4.91 -0.50 -25.04
N ILE A 115 4.13 0.57 -24.90
CA ILE A 115 3.83 1.16 -23.59
C ILE A 115 2.91 0.18 -22.83
N PRO A 116 3.28 -0.28 -21.62
CA PRO A 116 2.42 -1.16 -20.84
C PRO A 116 1.18 -0.41 -20.35
N GLU A 117 0.08 -1.12 -20.15
CA GLU A 117 -1.12 -0.56 -19.55
C GLU A 117 -0.97 -0.44 -18.03
N TYR A 118 -1.31 0.73 -17.49
CA TYR A 118 -1.33 1.01 -16.06
C TYR A 118 -2.40 2.05 -15.73
N LEU A 119 -2.80 2.08 -14.47
CA LEU A 119 -3.74 3.05 -13.91
C LEU A 119 -3.00 3.99 -12.95
N HIS A 120 -3.30 5.29 -13.05
CA HIS A 120 -3.16 6.22 -11.93
C HIS A 120 -4.46 6.24 -11.14
N TYR A 121 -4.39 5.85 -9.88
CA TYR A 121 -5.49 6.00 -8.94
C TYR A 121 -5.18 7.14 -8.00
N GLN A 122 -6.11 8.08 -7.85
CA GLN A 122 -6.04 9.17 -6.87
C GLN A 122 -7.31 9.15 -6.04
N GLY A 123 -7.15 9.09 -4.71
CA GLY A 123 -8.27 8.99 -3.78
C GLY A 123 -7.89 8.30 -2.48
N ASN A 124 -8.89 8.16 -1.60
CA ASN A 124 -8.71 7.62 -0.24
C ASN A 124 -9.39 6.25 -0.04
N ASP A 125 -10.11 5.76 -1.05
CA ASP A 125 -10.65 4.42 -1.03
C ASP A 125 -9.53 3.39 -1.25
N VAL A 126 -9.45 2.40 -0.37
CA VAL A 126 -8.43 1.34 -0.44
C VAL A 126 -8.98 0.07 -1.09
N GLU A 127 -10.27 -0.01 -1.41
CA GLU A 127 -10.87 -1.20 -2.01
C GLU A 127 -10.26 -1.54 -3.37
N VAL A 128 -9.90 -0.53 -4.16
CA VAL A 128 -9.13 -0.72 -5.41
C VAL A 128 -7.76 -1.34 -5.15
N LEU A 129 -7.11 -0.99 -4.04
CA LEU A 129 -5.80 -1.53 -3.66
C LEU A 129 -5.92 -2.97 -3.16
N LYS A 130 -6.94 -3.26 -2.35
CA LYS A 130 -7.30 -4.64 -1.94
C LYS A 130 -7.56 -5.51 -3.16
N LEU A 131 -8.33 -5.02 -4.13
CA LEU A 131 -8.60 -5.76 -5.37
C LEU A 131 -7.33 -6.00 -6.19
N ALA A 132 -6.46 -5.00 -6.29
CA ALA A 132 -5.18 -5.14 -6.99
C ALA A 132 -4.31 -6.25 -6.36
N CYS A 133 -4.09 -6.21 -5.04
CA CYS A 133 -3.34 -7.25 -4.34
C CYS A 133 -4.03 -8.63 -4.43
N LYS A 134 -5.36 -8.69 -4.29
CA LYS A 134 -6.15 -9.93 -4.44
C LYS A 134 -6.00 -10.56 -5.82
N THR A 135 -5.82 -9.74 -6.87
CA THR A 135 -5.60 -10.19 -8.25
C THR A 135 -4.13 -10.32 -8.62
N GLY A 136 -3.23 -10.28 -7.63
CA GLY A 136 -1.80 -10.49 -7.80
C GLY A 136 -1.05 -9.31 -8.44
N ARG A 137 -1.64 -8.12 -8.49
CA ARG A 137 -0.97 -6.89 -8.94
C ARG A 137 -0.28 -6.23 -7.76
N MET A 138 0.83 -5.54 -8.00
CA MET A 138 1.60 -4.84 -6.96
C MET A 138 1.41 -3.32 -7.08
N PRO A 139 0.43 -2.73 -6.36
CA PRO A 139 0.29 -1.28 -6.32
C PRO A 139 1.57 -0.61 -5.81
N CYS A 140 1.96 0.47 -6.48
CA CYS A 140 2.93 1.44 -5.97
C CYS A 140 2.11 2.56 -5.32
N VAL A 141 2.24 2.79 -4.02
CA VAL A 141 1.36 3.68 -3.25
C VAL A 141 2.15 4.77 -2.55
N THR A 142 1.57 5.96 -2.43
CA THR A 142 2.10 7.01 -1.57
C THR A 142 2.22 6.55 -0.13
N TYR A 143 3.24 7.05 0.56
CA TYR A 143 3.53 6.70 1.93
C TYR A 143 4.15 7.88 2.64
N CYS A 144 3.47 8.42 3.66
CA CYS A 144 3.87 9.70 4.21
C CYS A 144 4.52 9.69 5.59
N PHE A 145 4.51 8.57 6.30
CA PHE A 145 5.29 8.33 7.52
C PHE A 145 5.26 6.83 7.81
N SER A 146 6.15 6.35 8.69
CA SER A 146 6.13 4.96 9.16
C SER A 146 5.52 4.81 10.55
N PRO A 147 4.39 4.08 10.68
CA PRO A 147 3.79 3.81 11.98
C PRO A 147 4.67 2.89 12.85
N ALA A 148 5.49 2.03 12.23
CA ALA A 148 6.43 1.15 12.96
C ALA A 148 7.75 1.86 13.36
N GLY A 149 7.88 3.17 13.12
CA GLY A 149 9.00 3.98 13.62
C GLY A 149 10.17 4.18 12.65
N ARG A 150 10.08 3.71 11.39
CA ARG A 150 11.06 4.14 10.37
C ARG A 150 10.97 5.66 10.21
N TYR A 151 12.07 6.27 9.77
CA TYR A 151 12.18 7.73 9.63
C TYR A 151 11.95 8.51 10.93
N GLN A 152 12.03 7.88 12.10
CA GLN A 152 11.95 8.55 13.41
C GLN A 152 10.68 9.40 13.57
N GLY A 153 9.56 8.94 13.01
CA GLY A 153 8.26 9.65 13.06
C GLY A 153 8.16 10.86 12.12
N GLN A 154 9.17 11.14 11.29
CA GLN A 154 9.12 12.23 10.32
C GLN A 154 8.11 11.96 9.21
N ARG A 155 7.50 13.04 8.71
CA ARG A 155 6.73 12.99 7.48
C ARG A 155 7.67 13.00 6.29
N ILE A 156 7.34 12.20 5.28
CA ILE A 156 8.13 12.01 4.06
C ILE A 156 7.22 12.06 2.84
N ALA A 157 7.72 12.53 1.70
CA ALA A 157 7.07 12.31 0.41
C ALA A 157 7.71 11.08 -0.22
N HIS A 158 7.00 9.95 -0.17
CA HIS A 158 7.56 8.66 -0.58
C HIS A 158 6.54 7.80 -1.33
N MET A 159 7.04 6.84 -2.10
CA MET A 159 6.24 5.80 -2.74
C MET A 159 6.86 4.43 -2.44
N VAL A 160 6.01 3.50 -2.04
CA VAL A 160 6.36 2.13 -1.62
C VAL A 160 5.50 1.12 -2.39
N ASN A 161 5.83 -0.16 -2.30
CA ASN A 161 5.01 -1.23 -2.89
C ASN A 161 4.07 -1.84 -1.86
N LEU A 162 2.82 -2.08 -2.25
CA LEU A 162 1.86 -2.80 -1.43
C LEU A 162 1.92 -4.30 -1.77
N LEU A 163 2.36 -5.11 -0.81
CA LEU A 163 2.51 -6.56 -0.96
C LEU A 163 1.32 -7.35 -0.38
N HIS A 164 0.51 -6.70 0.46
CA HIS A 164 -0.69 -7.26 1.03
C HIS A 164 -1.69 -6.15 1.32
N ALA A 165 -2.96 -6.38 1.01
CA ALA A 165 -4.08 -5.52 1.34
C ALA A 165 -5.34 -6.38 1.52
N GLU A 166 -5.79 -6.47 2.76
CA GLU A 166 -7.05 -7.10 3.15
C GLU A 166 -7.68 -6.33 4.33
N ASP A 167 -8.81 -6.79 4.87
CA ASP A 167 -9.57 -6.05 5.90
C ASP A 167 -8.79 -5.79 7.19
N ARG A 168 -7.88 -6.70 7.56
CA ARG A 168 -7.13 -6.58 8.82
C ARG A 168 -5.72 -6.05 8.63
N TRP A 169 -5.04 -6.48 7.57
CA TRP A 169 -3.60 -6.29 7.42
C TRP A 169 -3.25 -5.66 6.09
N PHE A 170 -2.32 -4.71 6.15
CA PHE A 170 -1.64 -4.14 5.02
C PHE A 170 -0.14 -4.35 5.22
N ALA A 171 0.56 -4.65 4.12
CA ALA A 171 2.02 -4.81 4.12
C ALA A 171 2.65 -3.94 3.06
N VAL A 172 3.57 -3.07 3.48
CA VAL A 172 4.36 -2.24 2.57
C VAL A 172 5.80 -2.71 2.51
N LEU A 173 6.30 -2.83 1.28
CA LEU A 173 7.72 -2.93 0.98
C LEU A 173 8.25 -1.52 0.70
N ASP A 174 8.99 -1.01 1.66
CA ASP A 174 9.65 0.29 1.56
C ASP A 174 11.02 0.12 0.89
N ASN A 175 11.20 0.72 -0.28
CA ASN A 175 12.44 0.66 -1.04
C ASN A 175 13.63 1.38 -0.35
N ASN A 176 13.45 2.15 0.72
CA ASN A 176 14.56 2.61 1.57
C ASN A 176 15.02 1.55 2.58
N TYR A 177 14.19 0.54 2.85
CA TYR A 177 14.43 -0.55 3.81
C TYR A 177 14.23 -1.93 3.16
N PRO A 178 15.00 -2.25 2.10
CA PRO A 178 14.89 -3.54 1.41
C PRO A 178 15.12 -4.72 2.38
N GLY A 179 14.57 -5.88 2.01
CA GLY A 179 14.57 -7.09 2.83
C GLY A 179 13.65 -7.11 4.06
N THR A 180 12.91 -6.04 4.34
CA THR A 180 11.94 -6.03 5.45
C THR A 180 10.57 -5.52 5.01
N VAL A 181 9.51 -6.09 5.59
CA VAL A 181 8.12 -5.70 5.31
C VAL A 181 7.55 -5.01 6.55
N GLU A 182 6.87 -3.89 6.35
CA GLU A 182 6.16 -3.21 7.44
C GLU A 182 4.69 -3.56 7.37
N TRP A 183 4.21 -4.21 8.42
CA TRP A 183 2.83 -4.62 8.61
C TRP A 183 2.09 -3.59 9.44
N MET A 184 0.87 -3.26 9.03
CA MET A 184 0.03 -2.28 9.72
C MET A 184 -1.45 -2.64 9.54
N SER A 185 -2.30 -2.11 10.41
CA SER A 185 -3.75 -2.16 10.25
C SER A 185 -4.22 -1.32 9.05
N GLU A 186 -5.45 -1.57 8.58
CA GLU A 186 -6.07 -0.73 7.54
C GLU A 186 -6.11 0.76 7.95
N ASN A 187 -6.44 1.04 9.21
CA ASN A 187 -6.52 2.41 9.70
C ASN A 187 -5.17 3.12 9.71
N GLU A 188 -4.11 2.41 10.12
CA GLU A 188 -2.74 2.93 10.03
C GLU A 188 -2.34 3.15 8.56
N PHE A 189 -2.63 2.19 7.68
CA PHE A 189 -2.34 2.32 6.25
C PHE A 189 -3.04 3.51 5.61
N ARG A 190 -4.34 3.72 5.89
CA ARG A 190 -5.08 4.89 5.36
C ARG A 190 -4.39 6.20 5.75
N ARG A 191 -3.92 6.32 7.00
CA ARG A 191 -3.20 7.51 7.48
C ARG A 191 -1.86 7.72 6.78
N THR A 192 -1.16 6.66 6.41
CA THR A 192 0.12 6.77 5.68
C THR A 192 -0.09 7.01 4.19
N PHE A 193 -1.11 6.41 3.60
CA PHE A 193 -1.42 6.50 2.17
C PHE A 193 -1.86 7.91 1.76
N SER A 194 -2.79 8.51 2.52
CA SER A 194 -3.38 9.82 2.22
C SER A 194 -2.94 10.92 3.19
N GLY A 195 -1.93 10.71 4.01
CA GLY A 195 -1.62 11.66 5.09
C GLY A 195 -1.06 13.02 4.63
N LEU A 196 -0.70 13.18 3.34
CA LEU A 196 -0.29 14.45 2.74
C LEU A 196 -1.35 15.07 1.81
N GLY A 197 -2.58 14.53 1.78
CA GLY A 197 -3.64 14.97 0.87
C GLY A 197 -4.47 13.80 0.40
N GLU A 198 -4.61 13.64 -0.92
CA GLU A 198 -5.19 12.43 -1.49
C GLU A 198 -4.10 11.36 -1.65
N GLY A 199 -4.47 10.10 -1.44
CA GLY A 199 -3.59 8.99 -1.77
C GLY A 199 -3.38 8.88 -3.28
N TRP A 200 -2.19 8.46 -3.70
CA TRP A 200 -1.88 8.20 -5.10
C TRP A 200 -1.28 6.81 -5.25
N ALA A 201 -1.80 6.05 -6.23
CA ALA A 201 -1.28 4.76 -6.60
C ALA A 201 -1.03 4.61 -8.10
N ILE A 202 -0.03 3.80 -8.44
CA ILE A 202 0.24 3.31 -9.79
C ILE A 202 0.00 1.79 -9.77
N ILE A 203 -0.84 1.30 -10.66
CA ILE A 203 -1.18 -0.12 -10.74
C ILE A 203 -0.95 -0.59 -12.18
N LEU A 204 0.07 -1.43 -12.39
CA LEU A 204 0.27 -2.09 -13.68
C LEU A 204 -0.87 -3.08 -13.93
N LEU A 205 -1.44 -3.05 -15.14
CA LEU A 205 -2.61 -3.88 -15.47
C LEU A 205 -2.24 -5.27 -16.02
N ALA A 206 -0.96 -5.49 -16.33
CA ALA A 206 -0.41 -6.80 -16.68
C ALA A 206 -0.79 -7.88 -15.66
N PRO A 207 -0.97 -9.15 -16.09
CA PRO A 207 -1.36 -10.23 -15.18
C PRO A 207 -0.29 -10.47 -14.11
N ALA A 208 -0.72 -11.05 -12.99
CA ALA A 208 0.17 -11.55 -11.96
C ALA A 208 1.10 -12.65 -12.53
N PRO A 209 2.29 -12.87 -11.93
CA PRO A 209 3.11 -14.02 -12.30
C PRO A 209 2.31 -15.33 -12.10
N PRO A 210 2.57 -16.37 -12.90
CA PRO A 210 1.96 -17.67 -12.68
C PRO A 210 2.32 -18.17 -11.27
N PRO A 211 1.42 -18.90 -10.59
CA PRO A 211 1.71 -19.43 -9.27
C PRO A 211 3.00 -20.27 -9.29
N PRO A 212 3.78 -20.30 -8.20
CA PRO A 212 4.96 -21.14 -8.11
C PRO A 212 4.61 -22.58 -8.51
N ARG A 213 5.40 -23.17 -9.42
CA ARG A 213 5.25 -24.59 -9.75
C ARG A 213 5.55 -25.43 -8.50
N PRO A 214 4.72 -26.43 -8.17
CA PRO A 214 4.94 -27.30 -7.02
C PRO A 214 6.23 -28.13 -7.14
#